data_AF-A0A256BDL1-F1
#
_entry.id   AF-A0A256BDL1-F1
#
_cell.length_a   1.000
_cell.length_b   1.000
_cell.length_c   1.000
_cell.angle_alpha   90.00
_cell.angle_beta   90.00
_cell.angle_gamma   90.00
#
_symmetry.space_group_name_H-M   'P 1'
#
loop_
_entity.id
_entity.type
_entity.pdbx_description
1 polymer ?
#
loop_
_entity_poly.entity_id
_entity_poly.type
_entity_poly.pdbx_seq_one_letter_code
_entity_poly.pdbx_strand_id
1 'polypeptide(L)' 'MKVSNLDHLGIVAGMIDEMGIVEEINMRIGRSSREKVSAGVIVKAMLLN' A
#
# COMPACT_ATOMS: atom_id res chain seq x y z
N MET A 1 6.63 15.30 -23.42
CA MET A 1 6.55 14.00 -22.74
C MET A 1 5.72 14.21 -21.49
N LYS A 2 4.47 13.74 -21.47
CA LYS A 2 3.60 13.86 -20.29
C LYS A 2 4.08 12.79 -19.31
N VAL A 3 4.67 13.20 -18.20
CA VAL A 3 4.96 12.26 -17.12
C VAL A 3 3.60 11.78 -16.59
N SER A 4 3.30 10.52 -16.82
CA SER A 4 2.05 9.85 -16.50
C SER A 4 2.09 9.43 -15.03
N ASN A 5 1.58 10.27 -14.14
CA ASN A 5 1.56 10.01 -12.70
C ASN A 5 1.01 8.61 -12.35
N LEU A 6 0.03 8.09 -13.10
CA LEU A 6 -0.52 6.74 -12.91
C LEU A 6 0.50 5.62 -13.16
N ASP A 7 1.39 5.77 -14.15
CA ASP A 7 2.41 4.76 -14.45
C ASP A 7 3.44 4.68 -13.32
N HIS A 8 3.81 5.83 -12.77
CA HIS A 8 4.72 5.90 -11.63
C HIS A 8 4.09 5.40 -10.32
N LEU A 9 2.80 5.67 -10.10
CA LEU A 9 2.05 5.15 -8.95
C LEU A 9 1.93 3.62 -9.00
N GLY A 10 1.74 3.04 -10.19
CA GLY A 10 1.76 1.59 -10.38
C GLY A 10 3.10 0.95 -10.01
N ILE A 11 4.21 1.61 -10.38
CA ILE A 11 5.56 1.17 -10.01
C ILE A 11 5.76 1.24 -8.49
N VAL A 12 5.38 2.35 -7.85
CA VAL A 12 5.49 2.51 -6.39
C VAL A 12 4.63 1.49 -5.65
N ALA A 13 3.41 1.22 -6.13
CA ALA A 13 2.53 0.18 -5.57
C ALA A 13 3.17 -1.21 -5.67
N GLY A 14 3.77 -1.53 -6.83
CA GLY A 14 4.50 -2.78 -7.05
C GLY A 14 5.69 -2.94 -6.10
N MET A 15 6.49 -1.88 -5.92
CA MET A 15 7.62 -1.89 -4.98
C MET A 15 7.16 -2.11 -3.53
N ILE A 16 6.08 -1.47 -3.10
CA ILE A 16 5.53 -1.62 -1.74
C ILE A 16 5.12 -3.08 -1.48
N ASP A 17 4.52 -3.73 -2.48
CA ASP A 17 4.12 -5.14 -2.40
C ASP A 17 5.34 -6.08 -2.45
N GLU A 18 6.32 -5.82 -3.34
CA GLU A 18 7.56 -6.60 -3.44
C GLU A 18 8.41 -6.55 -2.16
N MET A 19 8.45 -5.39 -1.48
CA MET A 19 9.17 -5.20 -0.23
C MET A 19 8.45 -5.81 0.99
N GLY A 20 7.22 -6.31 0.84
CA GLY A 20 6.43 -6.88 1.94
C GLY A 20 5.98 -5.85 2.97
N ILE A 21 5.89 -4.57 2.60
CA ILE A 21 5.57 -3.47 3.54
C ILE A 21 4.13 -3.61 4.05
N VAL A 22 3.20 -4.03 3.19
CA VAL A 22 1.80 -4.24 3.57
C VAL A 22 1.70 -5.31 4.67
N GLU A 23 2.43 -6.41 4.51
CA GLU A 23 2.50 -7.53 5.44
C GLU A 23 3.14 -7.10 6.76
N GLU A 24 4.25 -6.38 6.71
CA GLU A 24 4.94 -5.89 7.90
C GLU A 24 4.06 -4.96 8.73
N ILE A 25 3.32 -4.05 8.09
CA ILE A 25 2.36 -3.17 8.78
C ILE A 25 1.25 -4.01 9.43
N ASN A 26 0.70 -4.98 8.69
CA ASN A 26 -0.37 -5.84 9.20
C ASN A 26 0.11 -6.72 10.36
N MET A 27 1.37 -7.18 10.37
CA MET A 27 1.96 -7.93 11.47
C MET A 27 2.14 -7.06 12.72
N ARG A 28 2.60 -5.81 12.55
CA ARG A 28 2.85 -4.90 13.68
C ARG A 28 1.57 -4.36 14.32
N ILE A 29 0.57 -4.03 13.50
CA ILE A 29 -0.70 -3.45 13.97
C ILE A 29 -1.71 -4.54 14.34
N GLY A 30 -1.57 -5.72 13.74
CA GLY A 30 -2.57 -6.78 13.81
C GLY A 30 -3.78 -6.48 12.92
N ARG A 31 -4.83 -7.29 13.05
CA ARG A 31 -6.11 -7.10 12.36
C ARG A 31 -7.26 -7.20 13.36
N SER A 32 -8.13 -6.20 13.34
CA SER A 32 -9.43 -6.25 14.00
C SER A 32 -10.49 -6.89 13.11
N SER A 33 -11.41 -7.64 13.71
CA SER A 33 -12.57 -8.21 12.99
C SER A 33 -13.53 -7.16 12.43
N ARG A 34 -13.39 -5.90 12.85
CA ARG A 34 -14.17 -4.76 12.33
C ARG A 34 -13.51 -4.07 11.14
N GLU A 35 -12.26 -4.40 10.81
CA GLU A 35 -11.57 -3.83 9.66
C GLU A 35 -12.16 -4.34 8.35
N LYS A 36 -12.63 -3.43 7.51
CA LYS A 36 -13.03 -3.75 6.13
C LYS A 36 -11.83 -3.88 5.20
N VAL A 37 -10.75 -3.18 5.51
CA VAL A 37 -9.48 -3.11 4.78
C VAL A 37 -8.38 -3.06 5.81
N SER A 38 -7.28 -3.79 5.60
CA SER A 38 -6.16 -3.78 6.56
C SER A 38 -5.41 -2.46 6.57
N ALA A 39 -4.79 -2.17 7.72
CA ALA A 39 -3.92 -1.01 7.90
C ALA A 39 -2.84 -0.88 6.80
N GLY A 40 -2.15 -1.97 6.42
CA GLY A 40 -1.11 -1.92 5.38
C GLY A 40 -1.64 -1.49 4.01
N VAL A 41 -2.87 -1.90 3.66
CA VAL A 41 -3.51 -1.52 2.39
C VAL A 41 -3.96 -0.06 2.42
N ILE A 42 -4.45 0.42 3.56
CA ILE A 42 -4.81 1.83 3.74
C ILE A 42 -3.57 2.73 3.64
N VAL A 43 -2.45 2.35 4.28
CA VAL A 43 -1.19 3.10 4.17
C VAL A 43 -0.69 3.11 2.72
N LYS A 44 -0.71 1.97 2.03
CA LYS A 44 -0.39 1.92 0.60
C LYS A 44 -1.27 2.88 -0.21
N ALA A 45 -2.56 2.92 0.05
CA ALA A 45 -3.47 3.84 -0.63
C ALA A 45 -3.18 5.32 -0.31
N MET A 46 -2.81 5.65 0.93
CA MET A 46 -2.42 7.01 1.32
C MET A 46 -1.14 7.49 0.61
N LEU A 47 -0.19 6.58 0.36
CA LEU A 47 1.04 6.89 -0.37
C LEU A 47 0.81 7.08 -1.88
N LEU A 48 -0.26 6.50 -2.41
CA LEU A 48 -0.61 6.54 -3.83
C LEU A 48 -1.63 7.64 -4.18
N ASN A 49 -2.07 8.43 -3.19
CA ASN A 49 -3.11 9.46 -3.31
C ASN A 49 -2.55 10.84 -3.66
#